data_AF-A6I8A2-F1
#
_entry.id   AF-A6I8A2-F1
#
_cell.length_a   1.000
_cell.length_b   1.000
_cell.length_c   1.000
_cell.angle_alpha   90.00
_cell.angle_beta   90.00
_cell.angle_gamma   90.00
#
_symmetry.space_group_name_H-M   'P 1'
#
loop_
_entity.id
_entity.type
_entity.pdbx_description
1 polymer ?
#
loop_
_entity_poly.entity_id
_entity_poly.type
_entity_poly.pdbx_seq_one_letter_code
_entity_poly.pdbx_strand_id
1 'polypeptide(L)'
;MFRNQYDNDVTVWSPQGRIHQIEYAMEAVKQGSATVGLKSKTHAVLVALKRAQSELAAHQKKILHVDNHIGISIAGLTADARLLCNFMRQECLDSRFVFDRPLPVSRLVSLIGSKTQIPTQRYGRRPAMSIGARSQSARTYLERHMSEFMQ
;
A
#
# COMPACT_ATOMS: atom_id res chain seq x y z
N MET A 1 10.25 -17.95 27.45
CA MET A 1 9.85 -17.03 26.36
C MET A 1 8.76 -16.13 26.92
N PHE A 2 8.97 -14.82 27.04
CA PHE A 2 7.93 -13.92 27.55
C PHE A 2 6.81 -13.85 26.53
N ARG A 3 5.65 -14.39 26.87
CA ARG A 3 4.44 -14.29 26.04
C ARG A 3 3.92 -12.86 26.22
N ASN A 4 3.89 -12.09 25.15
CA ASN A 4 3.39 -10.72 25.22
C ASN A 4 1.87 -10.80 25.38
N GLN A 5 1.30 -10.26 26.46
CA GLN A 5 -0.14 -10.35 26.72
C GLN A 5 -0.96 -9.47 25.75
N TYR A 6 -0.31 -8.49 25.12
CA TYR A 6 -0.94 -7.37 24.41
C TYR A 6 -0.80 -7.42 22.88
N ASP A 7 -0.40 -8.55 22.31
CA ASP A 7 -0.10 -8.66 20.89
C ASP A 7 -1.09 -9.53 20.09
N ASN A 8 -2.10 -10.11 20.73
CA ASN A 8 -3.03 -11.03 20.06
C ASN A 8 -4.05 -10.31 19.16
N ASP A 9 -4.54 -9.15 19.60
CA ASP A 9 -5.66 -8.46 18.96
C ASP A 9 -5.33 -7.00 18.62
N VAL A 10 -5.95 -6.49 17.55
CA VAL A 10 -5.74 -5.11 17.08
C VAL A 10 -6.40 -4.05 17.97
N THR A 11 -7.35 -4.46 18.81
CA THR A 11 -8.07 -3.57 19.74
C THR A 11 -7.36 -3.43 21.09
N VAL A 12 -6.24 -4.13 21.30
CA VAL A 12 -5.52 -4.12 22.58
C VAL A 12 -4.33 -3.17 22.48
N TRP A 13 -4.33 -2.18 23.36
CA TRP A 13 -3.21 -1.26 23.54
C TRP A 13 -2.17 -1.88 24.49
N SER A 14 -0.89 -1.73 24.15
CA SER A 14 0.19 -2.04 25.07
C SER A 14 0.34 -0.94 26.13
N PRO A 15 0.97 -1.25 27.29
CA PRO A 15 1.28 -0.23 28.31
C PRO A 15 2.13 0.94 27.80
N GLN A 16 2.82 0.76 26.67
CA GLN A 16 3.61 1.81 26.00
C GLN A 16 2.79 2.64 24.99
N GLY A 17 1.47 2.44 24.92
CA GLY A 17 0.60 3.16 23.98
C GLY A 17 0.80 2.73 22.53
N ARG A 18 1.09 1.45 22.28
CA ARG A 18 1.30 0.90 20.93
C ARG A 18 0.28 -0.20 20.62
N ILE A 19 -0.03 -0.38 19.35
CA ILE A 19 -0.84 -1.51 18.86
C ILE A 19 0.06 -2.45 18.07
N HIS A 20 0.51 -3.53 18.70
CA HIS A 20 1.51 -4.43 18.11
C HIS A 20 1.04 -5.08 16.80
N GLN A 21 -0.24 -5.43 16.67
CA GLN A 21 -0.79 -6.00 15.43
C GLN A 21 -0.65 -5.07 14.22
N ILE A 22 -0.75 -3.74 14.41
CA ILE A 22 -0.52 -2.76 13.34
C ILE A 22 0.97 -2.73 12.97
N GLU A 23 1.86 -2.83 13.96
CA GLU A 23 3.30 -2.82 13.73
C GLU A 23 3.78 -4.06 13.00
N TYR A 24 3.28 -5.23 13.38
CA TYR A 24 3.55 -6.48 12.68
C TYR A 24 3.07 -6.39 11.23
N ALA A 25 1.92 -5.75 11.00
CA ALA A 25 1.45 -5.50 9.65
C ALA A 25 2.38 -4.59 8.84
N MET A 26 2.95 -3.56 9.46
CA MET A 26 3.96 -2.70 8.81
C MET A 26 5.27 -3.44 8.50
N GLU A 27 5.62 -4.46 9.30
CA GLU A 27 6.77 -5.32 9.02
C GLU A 27 6.51 -6.28 7.86
N ALA A 28 5.29 -6.80 7.71
CA ALA A 28 4.93 -7.65 6.58
C ALA A 28 5.09 -6.94 5.23
N VAL A 29 4.85 -5.63 5.17
CA VAL A 29 5.07 -4.84 3.95
C VAL A 29 6.56 -4.77 3.58
N LYS A 30 7.47 -4.70 4.57
CA LYS A 30 8.93 -4.71 4.33
C LYS A 30 9.43 -6.02 3.72
N GLN A 31 8.71 -7.12 3.91
CA GLN A 31 9.04 -8.42 3.30
C GLN A 31 8.71 -8.46 1.80
N GLY A 32 7.88 -7.54 1.32
CA GLY A 32 7.61 -7.36 -0.11
C GLY A 32 8.86 -6.88 -0.85
N SER A 33 8.97 -7.24 -2.14
CA SER A 33 10.05 -6.70 -2.96
C SER A 33 9.93 -5.17 -3.12
N ALA A 34 11.03 -4.51 -3.44
CA ALA A 34 11.07 -3.06 -3.54
C ALA A 34 10.12 -2.51 -4.62
N THR A 35 9.59 -1.32 -4.36
CA THR A 35 8.89 -0.48 -5.33
C THR A 35 9.26 0.96 -5.07
N VAL A 36 9.38 1.74 -6.14
CA VAL A 36 9.70 3.16 -6.13
C VAL A 36 8.62 3.90 -6.90
N GLY A 37 8.20 5.05 -6.36
CA GLY A 37 7.33 5.99 -7.05
C GLY A 37 7.98 7.35 -7.07
N LEU A 38 7.97 8.00 -8.23
CA LEU A 38 8.44 9.37 -8.41
C LEU A 38 7.49 10.12 -9.33
N LYS A 39 7.53 11.46 -9.28
CA LYS A 39 6.75 12.31 -10.15
C LYS A 39 7.59 13.48 -10.64
N SER A 40 7.28 13.95 -11.84
CA SER A 40 7.72 15.22 -12.39
C SER A 40 6.57 16.23 -12.39
N LYS A 41 6.77 17.38 -13.06
CA LYS A 41 5.70 18.36 -13.30
C LYS A 41 4.50 17.78 -14.06
N THR A 42 4.74 16.81 -14.93
CA THR A 42 3.75 16.33 -15.90
C THR A 42 3.41 14.85 -15.76
N HIS A 43 4.31 14.04 -15.19
CA HIS A 43 4.16 12.59 -15.15
C HIS A 43 4.37 12.02 -13.74
N ALA A 44 3.74 10.89 -13.46
CA ALA A 44 4.02 10.07 -12.30
C ALA A 44 4.41 8.66 -12.76
N VAL A 45 5.49 8.12 -12.19
CA VAL A 45 6.06 6.83 -12.59
C VAL A 45 6.17 5.92 -11.38
N LEU A 46 5.75 4.67 -11.56
CA LEU A 46 5.91 3.59 -10.59
C LEU A 46 6.84 2.53 -11.17
N VAL A 47 7.89 2.18 -10.44
CA VAL A 47 8.85 1.13 -10.78
C VAL A 47 8.81 0.07 -9.71
N ALA A 48 8.66 -1.20 -10.10
CA ALA A 48 8.53 -2.30 -9.16
C ALA A 48 9.44 -3.47 -9.53
N LEU A 49 10.24 -3.93 -8.57
CA LEU A 49 11.06 -5.13 -8.73
C LEU A 49 10.19 -6.37 -8.57
N LYS A 50 10.03 -7.17 -9.62
CA LYS A 50 9.27 -8.43 -9.56
C LYS A 50 10.19 -9.58 -9.17
N ARG A 51 9.74 -10.44 -8.27
CA ARG A 51 10.43 -11.70 -7.92
C ARG A 51 9.70 -12.87 -8.56
N ALA A 52 10.45 -13.87 -9.00
CA ALA A 52 9.95 -15.19 -9.33
C ALA A 52 10.28 -16.14 -8.18
N GLN A 53 9.45 -17.16 -7.94
CA GLN A 53 9.71 -18.17 -6.91
C GLN A 53 10.76 -19.20 -7.34
N SER A 54 10.81 -19.47 -8.65
CA SER A 54 11.76 -20.35 -9.31
C SER A 54 12.01 -19.85 -10.72
N GLU A 55 13.02 -20.38 -11.40
CA GLU A 55 13.36 -20.01 -12.79
C GLU A 55 12.22 -20.28 -13.78
N LEU A 56 11.45 -21.34 -13.55
CA LEU A 56 10.30 -21.71 -14.38
C LEU A 56 9.02 -20.92 -14.04
N ALA A 57 9.01 -20.20 -12.91
CA ALA A 57 7.84 -19.46 -12.47
C ALA A 57 7.78 -18.07 -13.11
N ALA A 58 6.60 -17.69 -13.60
CA ALA A 58 6.37 -16.32 -14.06
C ALA A 58 6.50 -15.31 -12.91
N HIS A 59 7.02 -14.13 -13.23
CA HIS A 59 7.12 -13.03 -12.28
C HIS A 59 5.75 -12.55 -11.80
N GLN A 60 5.60 -12.38 -10.49
CA GLN A 60 4.36 -11.87 -9.92
C GLN A 60 4.10 -10.41 -10.32
N LYS A 61 2.86 -10.12 -10.73
CA LYS A 61 2.44 -8.75 -11.09
C LYS A 61 2.42 -7.86 -9.85
N LYS A 62 3.09 -6.70 -9.95
CA LYS A 62 3.17 -5.71 -8.87
C LYS A 62 2.51 -4.38 -9.18
N ILE A 63 2.40 -4.03 -10.46
CA ILE A 63 1.72 -2.82 -10.89
C ILE A 63 0.34 -3.24 -11.39
N LEU A 64 -0.69 -2.60 -10.86
CA LEU A 64 -2.09 -2.89 -11.16
C LEU A 64 -2.76 -1.61 -11.66
N HIS A 65 -3.48 -1.73 -12.77
CA HIS A 65 -4.31 -0.65 -13.31
C HIS A 65 -5.57 -0.46 -12.47
N VAL A 66 -5.90 0.76 -12.08
CA VAL A 66 -7.13 1.10 -11.34
C VAL A 66 -8.10 1.84 -12.24
N ASP A 67 -7.67 2.95 -12.83
CA ASP A 67 -8.43 3.76 -13.77
C ASP A 67 -7.45 4.39 -14.78
N ASN A 68 -7.96 5.01 -15.84
CA ASN A 68 -7.15 5.59 -16.92
C ASN A 68 -6.09 6.58 -16.41
N HIS A 69 -6.34 7.26 -15.28
CA HIS A 69 -5.42 8.21 -14.64
C HIS A 69 -4.79 7.69 -13.33
N ILE A 70 -5.04 6.43 -12.94
CA ILE A 70 -4.59 5.85 -11.67
C ILE A 70 -4.02 4.44 -11.87
N GLY A 71 -2.76 4.28 -11.47
CA GLY A 71 -2.11 2.98 -11.28
C GLY A 71 -1.59 2.85 -9.85
N ILE A 72 -1.50 1.62 -9.37
CA ILE A 72 -0.91 1.31 -8.05
C ILE A 72 0.22 0.31 -8.19
N SER A 73 1.18 0.39 -7.28
CA SER A 73 2.20 -0.64 -7.07
C SER A 73 2.06 -1.21 -5.66
N ILE A 74 2.23 -2.53 -5.53
CA ILE A 74 1.94 -3.26 -4.29
C ILE A 74 3.22 -3.79 -3.64
N ALA A 75 3.21 -3.88 -2.31
CA ALA A 75 4.22 -4.59 -1.53
C ALA A 75 3.56 -5.21 -0.29
N GLY A 76 3.96 -6.43 0.06
CA GLY A 76 3.31 -7.20 1.13
C GLY A 76 2.32 -8.22 0.59
N LEU A 77 1.18 -8.39 1.28
CA LEU A 77 0.22 -9.44 0.95
C LEU A 77 -0.55 -9.15 -0.35
N THR A 78 -0.33 -9.98 -1.37
CA THR A 78 -1.01 -9.83 -2.68
C THR A 78 -2.53 -9.95 -2.59
N ALA A 79 -3.05 -10.75 -1.66
CA ALA A 79 -4.49 -10.90 -1.45
C ALA A 79 -5.14 -9.60 -1.00
N ASP A 80 -4.56 -8.93 0.00
CA ASP A 80 -5.03 -7.63 0.49
C ASP A 80 -4.91 -6.56 -0.61
N ALA A 81 -3.85 -6.62 -1.40
CA ALA A 81 -3.64 -5.75 -2.56
C ALA A 81 -4.79 -5.84 -3.57
N ARG A 82 -5.23 -7.07 -3.89
CA ARG A 82 -6.34 -7.29 -4.82
C ARG A 82 -7.65 -6.75 -4.27
N LEU A 83 -7.91 -6.96 -2.96
CA LEU A 83 -9.09 -6.41 -2.30
C LEU A 83 -9.14 -4.88 -2.41
N LEU A 84 -8.02 -4.22 -2.10
CA LEU A 84 -7.90 -2.75 -2.21
C LEU A 84 -7.99 -2.28 -3.66
N CYS A 85 -7.35 -2.98 -4.61
CA CYS A 85 -7.42 -2.64 -6.03
C CYS A 85 -8.85 -2.69 -6.55
N ASN A 86 -9.62 -3.73 -6.20
CA ASN A 86 -11.02 -3.86 -6.59
C ASN A 86 -11.89 -2.77 -5.96
N PHE A 87 -11.67 -2.45 -4.68
CA PHE A 87 -12.34 -1.32 -4.04
C PHE A 87 -12.04 0.00 -4.77
N MET A 88 -10.76 0.28 -5.07
CA MET A 88 -10.38 1.51 -5.77
C MET A 88 -10.99 1.61 -7.17
N ARG A 89 -11.07 0.50 -7.90
CA ARG A 89 -11.72 0.43 -9.22
C ARG A 89 -13.20 0.77 -9.11
N GLN A 90 -13.89 0.21 -8.12
CA GLN A 90 -15.31 0.49 -7.89
C GLN A 90 -15.54 1.99 -7.62
N GLU A 91 -14.78 2.59 -6.70
CA GLU A 91 -14.91 4.02 -6.39
C GLU A 91 -14.63 4.93 -7.61
N CYS A 92 -13.69 4.55 -8.47
CA CYS A 92 -13.42 5.29 -9.71
C CYS A 92 -14.59 5.17 -10.71
N LEU A 93 -15.14 3.97 -10.87
CA LEU A 93 -16.31 3.73 -11.73
C LEU A 93 -17.53 4.48 -11.22
N ASP A 94 -17.78 4.45 -9.91
CA ASP A 94 -18.92 5.14 -9.29
C ASP A 94 -18.81 6.66 -9.49
N SER A 95 -17.62 7.24 -9.32
CA SER A 95 -17.40 8.67 -9.58
C SER A 95 -17.66 9.04 -11.04
N ARG A 96 -17.22 8.20 -12.00
CA ARG A 96 -17.49 8.41 -13.43
C ARG A 96 -18.97 8.24 -13.75
N PHE A 97 -19.63 7.25 -13.15
CA PHE A 97 -21.04 7.01 -13.37
C PHE A 97 -21.92 8.16 -12.86
N VAL A 98 -21.63 8.68 -11.66
CA VAL A 98 -22.45 9.72 -11.01
C VAL A 98 -22.11 11.13 -11.51
N PHE A 99 -20.84 11.42 -11.73
CA PHE A 99 -20.36 12.78 -11.98
C PHE A 99 -19.71 12.98 -13.36
N ASP A 100 -19.64 11.93 -14.19
CA ASP A 100 -18.98 11.93 -15.50
C ASP A 100 -17.57 12.51 -15.50
N ARG A 101 -16.82 12.30 -14.40
CA ARG A 101 -15.46 12.83 -14.26
C ARG A 101 -14.53 11.87 -13.50
N PRO A 102 -13.22 11.90 -13.79
CA PRO A 102 -12.24 11.12 -13.04
C PRO A 102 -12.24 11.47 -11.55
N LEU A 103 -12.12 10.45 -10.70
CA LEU A 103 -12.03 10.65 -9.25
C LEU A 103 -10.67 11.28 -8.89
N PRO A 104 -10.63 12.41 -8.14
CA PRO A 104 -9.36 12.98 -7.71
C PRO A 104 -8.54 12.00 -6.89
N VAL A 105 -7.24 11.87 -7.20
CA VAL A 105 -6.34 10.89 -6.57
C VAL A 105 -6.31 11.05 -5.04
N SER A 106 -6.27 12.30 -4.54
CA SER A 106 -6.30 12.58 -3.10
C SER A 106 -7.56 12.07 -2.42
N ARG A 107 -8.73 12.26 -3.04
CA ARG A 107 -10.02 11.76 -2.53
C ARG A 107 -10.05 10.24 -2.48
N LEU A 108 -9.55 9.57 -3.52
CA LEU A 108 -9.44 8.12 -3.52
C LEU A 108 -8.52 7.62 -2.39
N VAL A 109 -7.38 8.27 -2.16
CA VAL A 109 -6.47 7.93 -1.07
C VAL A 109 -7.14 8.12 0.30
N SER A 110 -7.92 9.20 0.50
CA SER A 110 -8.70 9.39 1.72
C SER A 110 -9.70 8.26 1.95
N LEU A 111 -10.42 7.82 0.91
CA LEU A 111 -11.36 6.70 0.98
C LEU A 111 -10.67 5.38 1.34
N ILE A 112 -9.47 5.15 0.80
CA ILE A 112 -8.64 3.99 1.20
C ILE A 112 -8.31 4.09 2.68
N GLY A 113 -7.86 5.24 3.17
CA GLY A 113 -7.54 5.46 4.58
C GLY A 113 -8.72 5.17 5.50
N SER A 114 -9.91 5.68 5.16
CA SER A 114 -11.14 5.39 5.91
C SER A 114 -11.47 3.89 5.88
N LYS A 115 -11.33 3.22 4.73
CA LYS A 115 -11.60 1.78 4.62
C LYS A 115 -10.62 0.92 5.41
N THR A 116 -9.33 1.22 5.34
CA THR A 116 -8.27 0.43 5.97
C THR A 116 -8.16 0.67 7.47
N GLN A 117 -8.65 1.81 7.96
CA GLN A 117 -8.74 2.09 9.38
C GLN A 117 -9.76 1.18 10.07
N ILE A 118 -10.93 0.92 9.47
CA ILE A 118 -12.02 0.18 10.13
C ILE A 118 -11.56 -1.15 10.75
N PRO A 119 -10.80 -2.03 10.05
CA PRO A 119 -10.33 -3.28 10.64
C PRO A 119 -9.23 -3.11 11.69
N THR A 120 -8.67 -1.90 11.91
CA THR A 120 -7.71 -1.66 12.99
C THR A 120 -8.37 -1.33 14.33
N GLN A 121 -9.69 -1.12 14.35
CA GLN A 121 -10.44 -0.79 15.57
C GLN A 121 -11.55 -1.79 15.88
N ARG A 122 -11.68 -2.86 15.08
CA ARG A 122 -12.71 -3.88 15.28
C ARG A 122 -12.07 -5.19 15.74
N TYR A 123 -12.63 -5.75 16.81
CA TYR A 123 -12.21 -7.05 17.33
C TYR A 123 -12.37 -8.16 16.29
N GLY A 124 -11.47 -9.15 16.29
CA GLY A 124 -11.47 -10.26 15.34
C GLY A 124 -11.15 -9.87 13.88
N ARG A 125 -10.72 -8.63 13.64
CA ARG A 125 -10.25 -8.16 12.33
C ARG A 125 -8.75 -7.88 12.38
N ARG A 126 -8.12 -7.92 11.20
CA ARG A 126 -6.69 -7.64 11.02
C ARG A 126 -6.47 -6.44 10.10
N PRO A 127 -5.41 -5.64 10.30
CA PRO A 127 -5.03 -4.57 9.38
C PRO A 127 -4.75 -5.09 7.96
N ALA A 128 -4.98 -4.25 6.95
CA ALA A 128 -4.62 -4.54 5.57
C ALA A 128 -3.12 -4.27 5.34
N MET A 129 -2.39 -5.20 4.71
CA MET A 129 -0.90 -5.21 4.70
C MET A 129 -0.24 -4.95 3.35
N SER A 130 -0.71 -3.97 2.54
CA SER A 130 -0.43 -4.01 1.09
C SER A 130 0.37 -2.84 0.47
N ILE A 131 0.87 -1.84 1.21
CA ILE A 131 1.47 -0.67 0.55
C ILE A 131 2.82 -0.24 1.11
N GLY A 132 3.87 -0.43 0.30
CA GLY A 132 5.19 0.22 0.41
C GLY A 132 6.31 -0.60 1.06
N ALA A 133 7.10 -1.33 0.28
CA ALA A 133 8.35 -1.92 0.78
C ALA A 133 9.38 -0.81 1.04
N ARG A 134 9.84 -0.69 2.30
CA ARG A 134 10.92 0.24 2.65
C ARG A 134 12.23 -0.25 2.01
N SER A 135 12.68 0.45 0.98
CA SER A 135 14.05 0.35 0.47
C SER A 135 14.81 1.59 0.92
N GLN A 136 15.52 1.48 2.06
CA GLN A 136 16.27 2.61 2.63
C GLN A 136 17.25 3.18 1.61
N SER A 137 17.94 2.32 0.85
CA SER A 137 18.86 2.72 -0.22
C SER A 137 18.17 3.54 -1.32
N ALA A 138 16.98 3.13 -1.77
CA ALA A 138 16.24 3.89 -2.77
C ALA A 138 15.74 5.22 -2.21
N ARG A 139 15.33 5.26 -0.95
CA ARG A 139 14.97 6.50 -0.27
C ARG A 139 16.15 7.47 -0.21
N THR A 140 17.33 7.01 0.22
CA THR A 140 18.55 7.84 0.24
C THR A 140 18.91 8.37 -1.14
N TYR A 141 18.76 7.56 -2.19
CA TYR A 141 18.97 8.00 -3.56
C TYR A 141 17.97 9.08 -3.98
N LEU A 142 16.68 8.86 -3.73
CA LEU A 142 15.63 9.80 -4.09
C LEU A 142 15.76 11.13 -3.34
N GLU A 143 16.09 11.09 -2.05
CA GLU A 143 16.33 12.31 -1.25
C GLU A 143 17.50 13.13 -1.79
N ARG A 144 18.53 12.48 -2.36
CA ARG A 144 19.67 13.16 -2.97
C ARG A 144 19.33 13.86 -4.30
N HIS A 145 18.46 13.25 -5.11
CA HIS A 145 18.16 13.72 -6.48
C HIS A 145 16.77 14.38 -6.64
N MET A 146 15.99 14.52 -5.56
CA MET A 146 14.61 15.01 -5.65
C MET A 146 14.45 16.41 -6.25
N SER A 147 15.48 17.27 -6.14
CA SER A 147 15.49 18.62 -6.70
C SER A 147 15.50 18.64 -8.23
N GLU A 148 15.98 17.58 -8.87
CA GLU A 148 16.06 17.46 -10.32
C GLU A 148 14.72 17.00 -10.93
N PHE A 149 13.90 16.26 -10.18
CA PHE A 149 12.70 15.63 -10.73
C PHE A 149 11.57 16.61 -11.08
N MET A 150 11.58 17.81 -10.48
CA MET A 150 10.58 18.85 -10.73
C MET A 150 11.01 19.89 -11.76
N GLN A 151 12.20 19.74 -12.37
CA GLN A 151 12.60 20.60 -13.49
C GLN A 151 11.72 20.31 -14.70
#